data_AF-X1EKD8-F1
#
_entry.id   AF-X1EKD8-F1
#
_cell.length_a   1.000
_cell.length_b   1.000
_cell.length_c   1.000
_cell.angle_alpha   90.00
_cell.angle_beta   90.00
_cell.angle_gamma   90.00
#
_symmetry.space_group_name_H-M   'P 1'
#
loop_
_entity.id
_entity.type
_entity.pdbx_description
1 polymer ?
#
loop_
_entity_poly.entity_id
_entity_poly.type
_entity_poly.pdbx_seq_one_letter_code
_entity_poly.pdbx_strand_id
1 'polypeptide(L)'
;MLYIVNLPAEDMSTEFKEYVFKITILGQSAVGKTSLINQFTEGSFHEDYKPTLGANIVRKDVNIDKVNGKVRLIMWDLAGQEKYNVIRSMYFQGCVGSLLYITSVF
;
A
#
# COMPACT_ATOMS: atom_id res chain seq x y z
N MET A 1 10.23 7.07 8.56
CA MET A 1 11.19 6.83 7.47
C MET A 1 10.42 6.16 6.33
N LEU A 2 10.15 6.90 5.26
CA LEU A 2 9.29 6.46 4.15
C LEU A 2 10.14 5.66 3.14
N TYR A 3 9.79 4.40 2.88
CA TYR A 3 10.44 3.62 1.82
C TYR A 3 9.80 3.95 0.47
N ILE A 4 10.62 4.49 -0.42
CA ILE A 4 10.28 4.87 -1.79
C ILE A 4 10.07 3.58 -2.59
N VAL A 5 8.91 3.42 -3.23
CA VAL A 5 8.76 2.48 -4.34
C VAL A 5 9.75 2.92 -5.40
N ASN A 6 10.78 2.12 -5.67
CA ASN A 6 11.74 2.41 -6.73
C ASN A 6 10.99 2.49 -8.05
N LEU A 7 10.70 3.71 -8.48
CA LEU A 7 10.30 3.96 -9.86
C LEU A 7 11.49 3.58 -10.75
N PRO A 8 11.25 2.93 -11.90
CA PRO A 8 12.31 2.70 -12.86
C PRO A 8 12.95 4.05 -13.23
N ALA A 9 14.28 4.04 -13.46
CA ALA A 9 15.04 5.21 -13.87
C ALA A 9 14.39 5.89 -15.09
N GLU A 10 14.52 7.22 -15.17
CA GLU A 10 14.03 8.01 -16.31
C GLU A 10 14.60 7.44 -17.61
N ASP A 11 13.77 6.68 -18.29
CA ASP A 11 14.06 6.14 -19.60
C ASP A 11 13.36 7.08 -20.57
N MET A 12 14.15 7.81 -21.36
CA MET A 12 13.71 8.85 -22.28
C MET A 12 13.03 8.27 -23.54
N SER A 13 12.33 7.14 -23.37
CA SER A 13 11.53 6.50 -24.40
C SER A 13 10.14 7.14 -24.43
N THR A 14 9.68 7.50 -25.63
CA THR A 14 8.32 8.02 -25.90
C THR A 14 7.23 6.95 -25.76
N GLU A 15 7.59 5.74 -25.36
CA GLU A 15 6.68 4.60 -25.25
C GLU A 15 5.86 4.69 -23.97
N PHE A 16 4.55 4.46 -24.07
CA PHE A 16 3.67 4.43 -22.92
C PHE A 16 3.91 3.15 -22.11
N LYS A 17 4.25 3.29 -20.83
CA LYS A 17 4.61 2.15 -19.98
C LYS A 17 3.53 1.82 -18.96
N GLU A 18 3.25 0.54 -18.79
CA GLU A 18 2.35 0.03 -17.73
C GLU A 18 3.12 -0.77 -16.69
N TYR A 19 2.92 -0.43 -15.42
CA TYR A 19 3.53 -1.12 -14.29
C TYR A 19 2.46 -1.64 -13.34
N VAL A 20 2.71 -2.80 -12.74
CA VAL A 20 1.89 -3.35 -11.66
C VAL A 20 2.78 -3.61 -10.45
N PHE A 21 2.47 -2.96 -9.33
CA PHE A 21 3.20 -3.14 -8.09
C PHE A 21 2.29 -3.70 -7.01
N LYS A 22 2.71 -4.84 -6.45
CA LYS A 22 2.11 -5.42 -5.25
C LYS A 22 2.87 -4.89 -4.03
N ILE A 23 2.17 -4.24 -3.11
CA ILE A 23 2.74 -3.69 -1.87
C ILE A 23 1.92 -4.13 -0.65
N THR A 24 2.57 -4.36 0.48
CA THR A 24 1.87 -4.56 1.77
C THR A 24 1.87 -3.29 2.60
N ILE A 25 0.89 -3.15 3.49
CA ILE A 25 0.83 -2.08 4.48
C ILE A 25 0.86 -2.72 5.88
N LEU A 26 1.87 -2.34 6.65
CA LEU A 26 2.21 -2.89 7.95
C LEU A 26 2.12 -1.84 9.05
N GLY A 27 1.94 -2.29 10.29
CA GLY A 27 1.85 -1.44 11.46
C GLY A 27 0.96 -2.06 12.54
N GLN A 28 1.04 -1.53 13.76
CA GLN A 28 0.24 -2.01 14.89
C GLN A 28 -1.27 -1.93 14.59
N SER A 29 -2.08 -2.62 15.39
CA SER A 29 -3.54 -2.50 15.30
C SER A 29 -3.98 -1.06 15.54
N ALA A 30 -5.08 -0.63 14.90
CA ALA A 30 -5.69 0.69 15.09
C ALA A 30 -4.83 1.94 14.79
N VAL A 31 -3.64 1.81 14.21
CA VAL A 31 -2.80 2.98 13.86
C VAL A 31 -3.30 3.79 12.66
N GLY A 32 -4.35 3.37 11.96
CA GLY A 32 -4.91 4.14 10.82
C GLY A 32 -4.47 3.69 9.42
N LYS A 33 -3.90 2.48 9.27
CA LYS A 33 -3.50 1.89 7.96
C LYS A 33 -4.64 1.90 6.95
N THR A 34 -5.81 1.39 7.34
CA THR A 34 -7.00 1.32 6.48
C THR A 34 -7.49 2.72 6.11
N SER A 35 -7.51 3.64 7.06
CA SER A 35 -7.88 5.03 6.81
C SER A 35 -6.93 5.72 5.82
N LEU A 36 -5.62 5.48 5.91
CA LEU A 36 -4.64 5.98 4.95
C LEU A 36 -4.91 5.45 3.54
N ILE A 37 -5.21 4.14 3.42
CA ILE A 37 -5.50 3.51 2.14
C ILE A 37 -6.78 4.11 1.54
N ASN A 38 -7.85 4.22 2.34
CA ASN A 38 -9.12 4.80 1.89
C ASN A 38 -8.95 6.26 1.47
N GLN A 39 -8.22 7.07 2.24
CA GLN A 39 -7.93 8.45 1.87
C GLN A 39 -7.17 8.54 0.54
N PHE A 40 -6.24 7.62 0.29
CA PHE A 40 -5.48 7.56 -0.96
C PHE A 40 -6.33 7.07 -2.15
N THR A 41 -7.24 6.11 -1.93
CA THR A 41 -8.03 5.51 -3.02
C THR A 41 -9.31 6.26 -3.35
N GLU A 42 -10.03 6.71 -2.32
CA GLU A 42 -11.38 7.27 -2.40
C GLU A 42 -11.43 8.75 -2.04
N GLY A 43 -10.39 9.29 -1.39
CA GLY A 43 -10.40 10.67 -0.88
C GLY A 43 -11.31 10.87 0.32
N SER A 44 -11.79 9.79 0.95
CA SER A 44 -12.71 9.79 2.09
C SER A 44 -12.06 9.26 3.36
N PHE A 45 -12.58 9.72 4.49
CA PHE A 45 -12.32 9.15 5.81
C PHE A 45 -13.63 8.62 6.39
N HIS A 46 -13.59 7.42 6.98
CA HIS A 46 -14.71 6.86 7.72
C HIS A 46 -14.44 7.02 9.21
N GLU A 47 -15.37 7.66 9.92
CA GLU A 47 -15.28 7.87 11.38
C GLU A 47 -15.47 6.56 12.16
N ASP A 48 -16.26 5.63 11.63
CA ASP A 48 -16.49 4.32 12.23
C ASP A 48 -15.26 3.41 12.09
N TYR A 49 -14.56 3.17 13.19
CA TYR A 49 -13.48 2.19 13.22
C TYR A 49 -14.01 0.77 13.04
N LYS A 50 -13.62 0.12 11.93
CA LYS A 50 -13.80 -1.31 11.69
C LYS A 50 -12.43 -1.97 11.55
N PRO A 51 -12.05 -2.91 12.45
CA PRO A 51 -10.75 -3.56 12.36
C PRO A 51 -10.65 -4.43 11.11
N THR A 52 -9.53 -4.34 10.39
CA THR A 52 -9.23 -5.27 9.29
C THR A 52 -9.16 -6.70 9.81
N LEU A 53 -9.85 -7.61 9.14
CA LEU A 53 -9.83 -9.05 9.44
C LEU A 53 -8.89 -9.76 8.48
N GLY A 54 -7.73 -10.18 8.97
CA GLY A 54 -6.71 -10.83 8.15
C GLY A 54 -6.04 -9.85 7.20
N ALA A 55 -6.56 -9.73 5.97
CA ALA A 55 -6.06 -8.80 4.96
C ALA A 55 -7.20 -8.29 4.07
N ASN A 56 -7.10 -7.03 3.64
CA ASN A 56 -7.94 -6.44 2.60
C ASN A 56 -7.08 -6.08 1.38
N ILE A 57 -7.59 -6.31 0.17
CA ILE A 57 -6.89 -6.05 -1.09
C ILE A 57 -7.53 -4.85 -1.78
N VAL A 58 -6.77 -3.78 -1.92
CA VAL A 58 -7.22 -2.54 -2.56
C VAL A 58 -6.40 -2.28 -3.83
N ARG A 59 -7.06 -1.76 -4.86
CA ARG A 59 -6.41 -1.43 -6.14
C ARG A 59 -6.56 0.05 -6.45
N LYS A 60 -5.47 0.67 -6.91
CA LYS A 60 -5.48 2.07 -7.39
C LYS A 60 -4.61 2.19 -8.63
N ASP A 61 -5.19 2.69 -9.70
CA ASP A 61 -4.47 3.08 -10.91
C ASP A 61 -4.06 4.55 -10.78
N VAL A 62 -2.79 4.86 -11.07
CA VAL A 62 -2.17 6.18 -10.97
C VAL A 62 -1.40 6.47 -12.26
N ASN A 63 -1.63 7.65 -12.86
CA ASN A 63 -0.82 8.12 -13.99
C ASN A 63 0.44 8.82 -13.46
N ILE A 64 1.59 8.51 -14.05
CA ILE A 64 2.88 9.10 -13.68
C ILE A 64 3.44 9.82 -14.91
N ASP A 65 3.21 11.13 -14.96
CA ASP A 65 3.57 11.97 -16.10
C ASP A 65 5.07 11.93 -16.41
N LYS A 66 5.92 11.86 -15.37
CA LYS A 66 7.39 11.84 -15.51
C LYS A 66 7.95 10.66 -16.31
N VAL A 67 7.22 9.54 -16.34
CA VAL A 67 7.65 8.32 -17.06
C VAL A 67 6.72 7.98 -18.22
N ASN A 68 5.82 8.91 -18.59
CA ASN A 68 4.77 8.70 -19.58
C ASN A 68 4.09 7.33 -19.42
N GLY A 69 3.60 7.04 -18.21
CA GLY A 69 3.14 5.70 -17.89
C GLY A 69 2.06 5.64 -16.83
N LYS A 70 1.49 4.45 -16.70
CA LYS A 70 0.45 4.13 -15.74
C LYS A 70 0.94 3.07 -14.76
N VAL A 71 0.70 3.31 -13.50
CA VAL A 71 1.05 2.41 -12.40
C VAL A 71 -0.24 1.89 -11.77
N ARG A 72 -0.39 0.57 -11.70
CA ARG A 72 -1.40 -0.11 -10.89
C ARG A 72 -0.79 -0.55 -9.57
N LEU A 73 -1.28 0.03 -8.48
CA LEU A 73 -0.93 -0.38 -7.13
C LEU A 73 -1.94 -1.42 -6.63
N ILE A 74 -1.43 -2.57 -6.18
CA ILE A 74 -2.18 -3.62 -5.49
C ILE A 74 -1.71 -3.62 -4.03
N MET A 75 -2.52 -3.01 -3.18
CA MET A 75 -2.25 -2.78 -1.77
C MET A 75 -2.87 -3.86 -0.91
N TRP A 76 -2.06 -4.51 -0.08
CA TRP A 76 -2.50 -5.47 0.92
C TRP A 76 -2.54 -4.79 2.29
N ASP A 77 -3.71 -4.33 2.71
CA ASP A 77 -3.95 -3.81 4.06
C ASP A 77 -3.95 -4.99 5.04
N LEU A 78 -2.89 -5.12 5.85
CA LEU A 78 -2.78 -6.24 6.78
C LEU A 78 -3.29 -5.86 8.17
N ALA A 79 -4.06 -6.77 8.77
CA ALA A 79 -4.53 -6.61 10.13
C ALA A 79 -3.38 -6.53 11.13
N GLY A 80 -3.38 -5.49 11.96
CA GLY A 80 -2.33 -5.20 12.95
C GLY A 80 -2.42 -6.02 14.25
N GLN A 81 -3.47 -6.83 14.45
CA GLN A 81 -3.64 -7.68 15.63
C GLN A 81 -2.69 -8.89 15.62
N GLU A 82 -2.14 -9.25 16.78
CA GLU A 82 -1.14 -10.33 16.93
C GLU A 82 -1.63 -11.71 16.46
N LYS A 83 -2.94 -12.00 16.60
CA LYS A 83 -3.54 -13.25 16.14
C LYS A 83 -3.33 -13.54 14.65
N TYR A 84 -3.02 -12.52 13.85
CA TYR A 84 -2.74 -12.66 12.42
C TYR A 84 -1.24 -12.81 12.09
N ASN A 85 -0.34 -12.77 13.09
CA ASN A 85 1.11 -12.85 12.87
C ASN A 85 1.52 -14.08 12.06
N VAL A 86 0.90 -15.23 12.29
CA VAL A 86 1.19 -16.49 11.59
C VAL A 86 0.89 -16.41 10.09
N ILE A 87 -0.20 -15.73 9.71
CA ILE A 87 -0.63 -15.63 8.31
C ILE A 87 -0.01 -14.44 7.57
N ARG A 88 0.54 -13.45 8.29
CA ARG A 88 1.14 -12.24 7.68
C ARG A 88 2.25 -12.56 6.69
N SER A 89 3.06 -13.56 7.00
CA SER A 89 4.17 -14.03 6.16
C SER A 89 3.72 -14.35 4.72
N MET A 90 2.52 -14.93 4.57
CA MET A 90 1.97 -15.34 3.28
C MET A 90 1.65 -14.13 2.38
N TYR A 91 1.25 -13.01 2.97
CA TYR A 91 0.87 -11.82 2.19
C TYR A 91 2.07 -11.08 1.59
N PHE A 92 3.28 -11.29 2.12
CA PHE A 92 4.50 -10.70 1.55
C PHE A 92 4.93 -11.35 0.22
N GLN A 93 4.48 -12.57 -0.08
CA GLN A 93 4.90 -13.29 -1.27
C GLN A 93 4.57 -12.50 -2.55
N GLY A 94 5.59 -12.23 -3.37
CA GLY A 94 5.45 -11.46 -4.61
C GLY A 94 5.22 -9.95 -4.42
N CYS A 95 5.33 -9.42 -3.20
CA CYS A 95 5.36 -7.97 -2.99
C CYS A 95 6.71 -7.40 -3.42
N VAL A 96 6.69 -6.29 -4.13
CA VAL A 96 7.89 -5.54 -4.52
C VAL A 96 8.35 -4.56 -3.44
N GLY A 97 7.49 -4.30 -2.44
CA GLY A 97 7.76 -3.36 -1.35
C GLY A 97 6.71 -3.42 -0.25
N SER A 98 6.96 -2.71 0.85
CA SER A 98 6.04 -2.59 1.98
C SER A 98 6.05 -1.18 2.55
N LEU A 99 4.87 -0.67 2.91
CA LEU A 99 4.70 0.57 3.65
C LEU A 99 4.54 0.26 5.13
N LEU A 100 5.48 0.71 5.95
CA LEU A 100 5.39 0.60 7.41
C LEU A 100 4.78 1.89 7.99
N TYR A 101 3.60 1.75 8.59
CA TYR A 101 2.91 2.82 9.29
C TYR A 101 3.07 2.66 10.80
N ILE A 102 3.71 3.63 11.43
CA ILE A 102 3.90 3.71 12.87
C ILE A 102 3.30 5.02 13.38
N THR A 103 2.60 4.98 14.50
CA THR A 103 2.26 6.21 15.23
C THR A 103 3.39 6.55 16.20
N SER A 104 3.70 7.83 16.38
CA SER A 104 4.63 8.23 17.45
C SER A 104 3.92 8.05 18.78
N VAL A 105 4.51 7.24 19.64
CA VAL A 105 4.23 7.29 21.07
C VAL A 105 5.09 8.47 21.57
N PHE A 106 4.45 9.61 21.83
CA PHE A 106 5.07 10.66 22.63
C PHE A 106 4.87 10.34 24.11
#